data_AF-A0A2D6Y7J4-F1
#
_entry.id   AF-A0A2D6Y7J4-F1
#
_cell.length_a   1.000
_cell.length_b   1.000
_cell.length_c   1.000
_cell.angle_alpha   90.00
_cell.angle_beta   90.00
_cell.angle_gamma   90.00
#
_symmetry.space_group_name_H-M   'P 1'
#
loop_
_entity.id
_entity.type
_entity.pdbx_description
1 polymer ?
#
loop_
_entity_poly.entity_id
_entity_poly.type
_entity_poly.pdbx_seq_one_letter_code
_entity_poly.pdbx_strand_id
1 'polypeptide(L)'
;MTTQVQFRKGTTSEHAIFTGANAEITVDTEKKTAVVHDGSDVGGFELQRARWEVVDTSGNLSCGVKYLLDTSSGALTLQMPYESNGVVPHVGDMLEMTDFKATWAINNVTLTTTGNSQLFLNKFGNTDSTFVLDVAGLYVQFVWDGTYWRILA
;
A
#
# COMPACT_ATOMS: atom_id res chain seq x y z
N MET A 1 -12.52 -37.27 -5.90
CA MET A 1 -13.10 -35.95 -6.16
C MET A 1 -12.78 -35.08 -4.95
N THR A 2 -12.16 -33.92 -5.16
CA THR A 2 -11.89 -32.96 -4.07
C THR A 2 -12.93 -31.85 -4.12
N THR A 3 -13.56 -31.55 -2.99
CA THR A 3 -14.48 -30.42 -2.86
C THR A 3 -13.67 -29.13 -2.68
N GLN A 4 -14.05 -28.06 -3.37
CA GLN A 4 -13.46 -26.73 -3.18
C GLN A 4 -14.44 -25.83 -2.44
N VAL A 5 -13.95 -25.09 -1.44
CA VAL A 5 -14.66 -23.95 -0.85
C VAL A 5 -14.24 -22.69 -1.58
N GLN A 6 -15.21 -21.87 -1.98
CA GLN A 6 -14.98 -20.54 -2.53
C GLN A 6 -15.54 -19.49 -1.56
N PHE A 7 -14.69 -18.57 -1.14
CA PHE A 7 -15.09 -17.43 -0.32
C PHE A 7 -15.65 -16.31 -1.21
N ARG A 8 -16.42 -15.39 -0.61
CA ARG A 8 -16.77 -14.13 -1.27
C ARG A 8 -15.48 -13.39 -1.62
N LYS A 9 -15.45 -12.74 -2.78
CA LYS A 9 -14.26 -12.07 -3.32
C LYS A 9 -14.63 -10.75 -3.99
N GLY A 10 -13.65 -9.87 -4.14
CA GLY A 10 -13.78 -8.55 -4.75
C GLY A 10 -12.40 -7.91 -4.98
N THR A 11 -12.39 -6.71 -5.57
CA THR A 11 -11.22 -5.85 -5.74
C THR A 11 -10.85 -5.14 -4.43
N THR A 12 -9.71 -4.46 -4.39
CA THR A 12 -9.31 -3.62 -3.24
C THR A 12 -10.34 -2.54 -3.00
N SER A 13 -10.79 -1.86 -4.08
CA SER A 13 -11.77 -0.77 -3.97
C SER A 13 -13.15 -1.26 -3.54
N GLU A 14 -13.53 -2.49 -3.88
CA GLU A 14 -14.78 -3.10 -3.38
C GLU A 14 -14.69 -3.48 -1.91
N HIS A 15 -13.54 -3.99 -1.43
CA HIS A 15 -13.33 -4.29 -0.01
C HIS A 15 -13.31 -3.02 0.84
N ALA A 16 -12.66 -1.97 0.33
CA ALA A 16 -12.51 -0.68 0.99
C ALA A 16 -13.84 -0.08 1.50
N ILE A 17 -14.96 -0.30 0.80
CA ILE A 17 -16.30 0.20 1.19
C ILE A 17 -17.19 -0.86 1.85
N PHE A 18 -16.70 -2.09 2.00
CA PHE A 18 -17.50 -3.22 2.42
C PHE A 18 -17.42 -3.44 3.94
N THR A 19 -18.58 -3.47 4.60
CA THR A 19 -18.71 -3.96 5.99
C THR A 19 -19.23 -5.40 5.95
N GLY A 20 -18.36 -6.37 6.21
CA GLY A 20 -18.75 -7.78 6.30
C GLY A 20 -19.44 -8.13 7.61
N ALA A 21 -20.00 -9.34 7.69
CA ALA A 21 -20.59 -9.85 8.93
C ALA A 21 -19.50 -10.24 9.95
N ASN A 22 -19.87 -10.32 11.23
CA ASN A 22 -18.96 -10.79 12.27
C ASN A 22 -18.39 -12.19 11.95
N ALA A 23 -17.07 -12.32 12.01
CA ALA A 23 -16.30 -13.52 11.67
C ALA A 23 -16.40 -13.95 10.18
N GLU A 24 -16.78 -13.04 9.29
CA GLU A 24 -16.73 -13.30 7.85
C GLU A 24 -15.30 -13.18 7.31
N ILE A 25 -14.94 -14.07 6.39
CA ILE A 25 -13.68 -14.01 5.64
C ILE A 25 -14.01 -13.83 4.16
N THR A 26 -13.44 -12.79 3.56
CA THR A 26 -13.51 -12.53 2.11
C THR A 26 -12.10 -12.51 1.50
N VAL A 27 -12.02 -12.50 0.16
CA VAL A 27 -10.75 -12.48 -0.58
C VAL A 27 -10.64 -11.22 -1.43
N ASP A 28 -9.67 -10.37 -1.11
CA ASP A 28 -9.22 -9.29 -1.99
C ASP A 28 -8.38 -9.92 -3.12
N THR A 29 -8.87 -9.79 -4.34
CA THR A 29 -8.29 -10.43 -5.53
C THR A 29 -7.15 -9.64 -6.17
N GLU A 30 -7.03 -8.35 -5.86
CA GLU A 30 -5.95 -7.51 -6.37
C GLU A 30 -4.71 -7.65 -5.48
N LYS A 31 -4.88 -7.49 -4.16
CA LYS A 31 -3.81 -7.74 -3.19
C LYS A 31 -3.52 -9.23 -3.01
N LYS A 32 -4.47 -10.10 -3.37
CA LYS A 32 -4.41 -11.56 -3.23
C LYS A 32 -4.27 -11.95 -1.75
N THR A 33 -5.13 -11.40 -0.91
CA THR A 33 -5.15 -11.67 0.53
C THR A 33 -6.54 -11.91 1.07
N ALA A 34 -6.61 -12.56 2.24
CA ALA A 34 -7.86 -12.72 2.98
C ALA A 34 -8.13 -11.48 3.83
N VAL A 35 -9.39 -11.12 3.98
CA VAL A 35 -9.86 -10.00 4.80
C VAL A 35 -10.87 -10.54 5.81
N VAL A 36 -10.63 -10.25 7.10
CA VAL A 36 -11.51 -10.64 8.22
C VAL A 36 -12.44 -9.47 8.55
N HIS A 37 -13.72 -9.76 8.75
CA HIS A 37 -14.74 -8.77 9.09
C HIS A 37 -15.31 -9.02 10.49
N ASP A 38 -15.66 -7.95 11.17
CA ASP A 38 -16.15 -7.95 12.55
C ASP A 38 -17.64 -7.55 12.67
N GLY A 39 -18.28 -7.11 11.59
CA GLY A 39 -19.66 -6.62 11.60
C GLY A 39 -19.81 -5.10 11.74
N SER A 40 -18.72 -4.35 11.92
CA SER A 40 -18.74 -2.91 12.19
C SER A 40 -17.77 -2.09 11.35
N ASP A 41 -16.53 -2.54 11.22
CA ASP A 41 -15.49 -1.77 10.54
C ASP A 41 -15.58 -1.94 9.02
N VAL A 42 -15.65 -0.81 8.32
CA VAL A 42 -15.61 -0.74 6.85
C VAL A 42 -14.19 -1.09 6.40
N GLY A 43 -14.05 -1.87 5.32
CA GLY A 43 -12.74 -2.32 4.84
C GLY A 43 -12.27 -3.64 5.45
N GLY A 44 -12.74 -3.93 6.68
CA GLY A 44 -12.30 -5.08 7.45
C GLY A 44 -10.80 -5.06 7.76
N PHE A 45 -10.25 -6.21 8.12
CA PHE A 45 -8.85 -6.37 8.53
C PHE A 45 -8.15 -7.34 7.59
N GLU A 46 -7.28 -6.81 6.74
CA GLU A 46 -6.51 -7.63 5.80
C GLU A 46 -5.41 -8.43 6.48
N LEU A 47 -5.23 -9.69 6.07
CA LEU A 47 -4.13 -10.52 6.54
C LEU A 47 -2.83 -10.10 5.83
N GLN A 48 -1.76 -9.94 6.60
CA GLN A 48 -0.47 -9.58 6.03
C GLN A 48 0.16 -10.76 5.28
N ARG A 49 0.63 -10.51 4.06
CA ARG A 49 1.30 -11.51 3.23
C ARG A 49 2.74 -11.73 3.71
N ALA A 50 3.20 -12.99 3.68
CA ALA A 50 4.60 -13.33 3.94
C ALA A 50 5.53 -12.96 2.77
N ARG A 51 5.01 -13.01 1.54
CA ARG A 51 5.75 -12.66 0.32
C ARG A 51 5.58 -11.17 0.01
N TRP A 52 6.69 -10.54 -0.34
CA TRP A 52 6.73 -9.15 -0.79
C TRP A 52 6.49 -9.07 -2.30
N GLU A 53 5.94 -7.95 -2.76
CA GLU A 53 5.69 -7.68 -4.17
C GLU A 53 6.94 -7.08 -4.81
N VAL A 54 7.40 -7.62 -5.94
CA VAL A 54 8.48 -7.01 -6.71
C VAL A 54 7.88 -5.97 -7.65
N VAL A 55 8.47 -4.78 -7.68
CA VAL A 55 8.05 -3.69 -8.57
C VAL A 55 9.28 -3.17 -9.31
N ASP A 56 9.28 -3.35 -10.62
CA ASP A 56 10.34 -2.95 -11.56
C ASP A 56 9.83 -1.99 -12.65
N THR A 57 8.57 -1.56 -12.53
CA THR A 57 7.86 -0.71 -13.48
C THR A 57 7.01 0.31 -12.72
N SER A 58 6.91 1.54 -13.24
CA SER A 58 6.05 2.59 -12.71
C SER A 58 4.58 2.14 -12.65
N GLY A 59 3.85 2.56 -11.61
CA GLY A 59 2.49 2.06 -11.37
C GLY A 59 1.87 2.57 -10.07
N ASN A 60 0.81 1.88 -9.63
CA ASN A 60 0.11 2.22 -8.39
C ASN A 60 0.52 1.28 -7.26
N LEU A 61 0.51 1.81 -6.03
CA LEU A 61 0.73 1.05 -4.81
C LEU A 61 -0.58 0.80 -4.08
N SER A 62 -0.53 -0.08 -3.09
CA SER A 62 -1.64 -0.45 -2.21
C SER A 62 -1.16 -0.52 -0.75
N CYS A 63 -2.04 -0.19 0.19
CA CYS A 63 -1.80 -0.43 1.62
C CYS A 63 -1.70 -1.94 1.91
N GLY A 64 -1.08 -2.31 3.03
CA GLY A 64 -0.92 -3.69 3.49
C GLY A 64 0.10 -4.51 2.71
N VAL A 65 0.76 -3.91 1.72
CA VAL A 65 1.74 -4.56 0.86
C VAL A 65 3.15 -4.11 1.21
N LYS A 66 4.06 -5.08 1.22
CA LYS A 66 5.50 -4.84 1.30
C LYS A 66 6.12 -4.97 -0.08
N TYR A 67 6.97 -4.01 -0.46
CA TYR A 67 7.50 -3.85 -1.81
C TYR A 67 9.02 -4.03 -1.86
N LEU A 68 9.48 -4.82 -2.81
CA LEU A 68 10.88 -4.92 -3.23
C LEU A 68 11.03 -4.11 -4.52
N LEU A 69 11.56 -2.90 -4.41
CA LEU A 69 11.68 -2.01 -5.57
C LEU A 69 12.99 -2.29 -6.30
N ASP A 70 12.89 -2.55 -7.61
CA ASP A 70 14.03 -2.79 -8.49
C ASP A 70 14.11 -1.66 -9.53
N THR A 71 15.09 -0.77 -9.36
CA THR A 71 15.32 0.35 -10.28
C THR A 71 16.48 0.07 -11.25
N SER A 72 16.91 -1.18 -11.41
CA SER A 72 18.06 -1.53 -12.27
C SER A 72 17.85 -1.16 -13.74
N SER A 73 16.61 -1.16 -14.21
CA SER A 73 16.24 -0.79 -15.59
C SER A 73 15.95 0.71 -15.78
N GLY A 74 15.88 1.50 -14.70
CA GLY A 74 15.56 2.92 -14.76
C GLY A 74 14.85 3.42 -13.50
N ALA A 75 14.69 4.75 -13.41
CA ALA A 75 13.94 5.37 -12.32
C ALA A 75 12.45 4.97 -12.37
N LEU A 76 11.83 4.85 -11.20
CA LEU A 76 10.41 4.50 -11.08
C LEU A 76 9.60 5.69 -10.59
N THR A 77 8.37 5.81 -11.07
CA THR A 77 7.36 6.71 -10.51
C THR A 77 6.18 5.87 -10.01
N LEU A 78 5.89 5.94 -8.73
CA LEU A 78 4.89 5.12 -8.07
C LEU A 78 3.83 6.00 -7.42
N GLN A 79 2.57 5.76 -7.75
CA GLN A 79 1.45 6.45 -7.14
C GLN A 79 1.14 5.82 -5.79
N MET A 80 1.13 6.63 -4.74
CA MET A 80 0.69 6.23 -3.41
C MET A 80 -0.77 5.74 -3.45
N PRO A 81 -1.15 4.80 -2.56
CA PRO A 81 -2.49 4.24 -2.57
C PRO A 81 -3.55 5.34 -2.43
N TYR A 82 -4.47 5.37 -3.39
CA TYR A 82 -5.69 6.18 -3.33
C TYR A 82 -6.84 5.23 -3.62
N GLU A 83 -7.70 4.97 -2.65
CA GLU A 83 -8.85 4.13 -2.93
C GLU A 83 -9.90 4.98 -3.67
N SER A 84 -10.32 4.48 -4.82
CA SER A 84 -11.36 5.12 -5.60
C SER A 84 -12.68 5.09 -4.82
N ASN A 85 -13.49 6.15 -4.93
CA ASN A 85 -14.76 6.38 -4.22
C ASN A 85 -14.67 6.84 -2.74
N GLY A 86 -13.57 7.49 -2.35
CA GLY A 86 -13.52 8.23 -1.08
C GLY A 86 -13.23 7.38 0.15
N VAL A 87 -12.76 6.15 -0.05
CA VAL A 87 -12.08 5.42 1.02
C VAL A 87 -10.62 5.88 1.00
N VAL A 88 -10.31 6.64 2.04
CA VAL A 88 -8.96 7.10 2.34
C VAL A 88 -8.30 5.91 3.04
N PRO A 89 -6.96 5.76 3.00
CA PRO A 89 -6.33 4.84 3.95
C PRO A 89 -6.90 5.07 5.36
N HIS A 90 -7.15 4.00 6.11
CA HIS A 90 -7.54 4.08 7.51
C HIS A 90 -6.34 4.47 8.36
N VAL A 91 -6.56 5.12 9.51
CA VAL A 91 -5.45 5.47 10.41
C VAL A 91 -4.70 4.19 10.79
N GLY A 92 -3.40 4.17 10.55
CA GLY A 92 -2.55 3.00 10.76
C GLY A 92 -2.30 2.14 9.52
N ASP A 93 -3.01 2.38 8.42
CA ASP A 93 -2.70 1.74 7.14
C ASP A 93 -1.28 2.07 6.71
N MET A 94 -0.58 1.06 6.23
CA MET A 94 0.84 1.16 5.96
C MET A 94 1.25 0.47 4.67
N LEU A 95 2.35 0.92 4.10
CA LEU A 95 3.11 0.17 3.13
C LEU A 95 4.60 0.25 3.49
N GLU A 96 5.32 -0.81 3.15
CA GLU A 96 6.75 -0.91 3.39
C GLU A 96 7.45 -1.10 2.05
N MET A 97 8.64 -0.54 1.91
CA MET A 97 9.44 -0.71 0.70
C MET A 97 10.93 -0.79 1.00
N THR A 98 11.64 -1.52 0.16
CA THR A 98 13.09 -1.71 0.26
C THR A 98 13.72 -1.62 -1.10
N ASP A 99 14.89 -0.99 -1.16
CA ASP A 99 15.76 -1.02 -2.32
C ASP A 99 16.36 -2.42 -2.49
N PHE A 100 15.71 -3.24 -3.30
CA PHE A 100 16.06 -4.66 -3.47
C PHE A 100 17.40 -4.85 -4.18
N LYS A 101 17.79 -3.89 -5.05
CA LYS A 101 19.03 -3.95 -5.83
C LYS A 101 20.12 -3.00 -5.36
N ALA A 102 19.86 -2.20 -4.33
CA ALA A 102 20.74 -1.12 -3.90
C ALA A 102 20.99 -0.07 -5.01
N THR A 103 19.99 0.19 -5.85
CA THR A 103 20.10 1.05 -7.05
C THR A 103 19.42 2.40 -6.93
N TRP A 104 18.80 2.74 -5.79
CA TRP A 104 18.13 4.04 -5.63
C TRP A 104 19.08 5.24 -5.74
N ALA A 105 20.37 5.08 -5.42
CA ALA A 105 21.38 6.13 -5.62
C ALA A 105 21.77 6.39 -7.09
N ILE A 106 21.28 5.55 -8.01
CA ILE A 106 21.53 5.66 -9.45
C ILE A 106 20.23 6.02 -10.17
N ASN A 107 19.19 5.24 -9.89
CA ASN A 107 17.86 5.37 -10.45
C ASN A 107 16.87 5.50 -9.29
N ASN A 108 16.47 6.74 -9.00
CA ASN A 108 15.62 7.04 -7.86
C ASN A 108 14.21 6.45 -8.03
N VAL A 109 13.51 6.28 -6.90
CA VAL A 109 12.07 6.06 -6.88
C VAL A 109 11.39 7.36 -6.48
N THR A 110 10.45 7.82 -7.29
CA THR A 110 9.60 8.97 -7.00
C THR A 110 8.22 8.48 -6.60
N LEU A 111 7.80 8.76 -5.37
CA LEU A 111 6.44 8.52 -4.90
C LEU A 111 5.59 9.76 -5.11
N THR A 112 4.39 9.61 -5.66
CA THR A 112 3.45 10.71 -5.91
C THR A 112 2.10 10.45 -5.25
N THR A 113 1.52 11.47 -4.62
CA THR A 113 0.21 11.38 -3.96
C THR A 113 -0.90 11.85 -4.89
N THR A 114 -2.14 11.44 -4.63
CA THR A 114 -3.29 11.89 -5.43
C THR A 114 -3.83 13.20 -4.88
N GLY A 115 -3.65 14.29 -5.61
CA GLY A 115 -4.16 15.62 -5.23
C GLY A 115 -3.55 16.15 -3.93
N ASN A 116 -4.28 17.04 -3.26
CA ASN A 116 -3.80 17.76 -2.06
C ASN A 116 -4.24 17.11 -0.73
N SER A 117 -4.87 15.94 -0.77
CA SER A 117 -5.54 15.35 0.40
C SER A 117 -4.73 14.29 1.14
N GLN A 118 -3.66 13.77 0.55
CA GLN A 118 -2.86 12.67 1.09
C GLN A 118 -1.37 12.96 0.98
N LEU A 119 -0.94 14.14 1.42
CA LEU A 119 0.44 14.59 1.29
C LEU A 119 1.39 13.82 2.22
N PHE A 120 2.66 13.77 1.88
CA PHE A 120 3.72 13.35 2.80
C PHE A 120 3.97 14.42 3.84
N LEU A 121 4.27 14.04 5.07
CA LEU A 121 4.68 14.97 6.13
C LEU A 121 6.04 14.57 6.69
N ASN A 122 7.01 15.46 6.55
CA ASN A 122 8.36 15.26 7.10
C ASN A 122 8.41 15.58 8.60
N LYS A 123 9.55 15.24 9.24
CA LYS A 123 9.78 15.50 10.68
C LYS A 123 9.82 16.97 11.08
N PHE A 124 9.90 17.89 10.11
CA PHE A 124 9.97 19.33 10.31
C PHE A 124 8.63 20.03 10.08
N GLY A 125 7.57 19.30 9.74
CA GLY A 125 6.23 19.85 9.53
C GLY A 125 5.95 20.31 8.10
N ASN A 126 6.84 20.04 7.13
CA ASN A 126 6.59 20.37 5.72
C ASN A 126 5.82 19.26 5.03
N THR A 127 4.90 19.67 4.17
CA THR A 127 4.08 18.76 3.36
C THR A 127 4.45 18.83 1.89
N ASP A 128 4.46 17.69 1.22
CA ASP A 128 4.72 17.60 -0.23
C ASP A 128 3.84 16.52 -0.86
N SER A 129 3.49 16.69 -2.13
CA SER A 129 2.80 15.66 -2.92
C SER A 129 3.77 14.64 -3.52
N THR A 130 5.07 14.92 -3.44
CA THR A 130 6.12 14.04 -3.96
C THR A 130 7.13 13.69 -2.88
N PHE A 131 7.60 12.45 -2.89
CA PHE A 131 8.72 12.01 -2.05
C PHE A 131 9.71 11.20 -2.89
N VAL A 132 10.99 11.54 -2.83
CA VAL A 132 12.04 10.89 -3.62
C VAL A 132 12.90 10.02 -2.72
N LEU A 133 13.09 8.77 -3.13
CA LEU A 133 13.97 7.80 -2.51
C LEU A 133 15.23 7.66 -3.36
N ASP A 134 16.38 8.04 -2.80
CA ASP A 134 17.67 8.10 -3.50
C ASP A 134 18.83 7.43 -2.74
N VAL A 135 18.52 6.72 -1.66
CA VAL A 135 19.53 6.09 -0.80
C VAL A 135 19.61 4.59 -1.10
N ALA A 136 20.79 4.15 -1.52
CA ALA A 136 21.03 2.74 -1.83
C ALA A 136 20.85 1.84 -0.60
N GLY A 137 20.03 0.79 -0.76
CA GLY A 137 19.81 -0.24 0.27
C GLY A 137 18.92 0.17 1.44
N LEU A 138 18.22 1.30 1.33
CA LEU A 138 17.31 1.78 2.37
C LEU A 138 16.05 0.90 2.47
N TYR A 139 15.57 0.74 3.70
CA TYR A 139 14.21 0.29 4.01
C TYR A 139 13.43 1.49 4.54
N VAL A 140 12.19 1.66 4.09
CA VAL A 140 11.31 2.74 4.55
C VAL A 140 9.88 2.22 4.66
N GLN A 141 9.18 2.71 5.68
CA GLN A 141 7.76 2.46 5.92
C GLN A 141 7.01 3.78 5.87
N PHE A 142 5.83 3.75 5.25
CA PHE A 142 4.89 4.85 5.24
C PHE A 142 3.65 4.43 6.02
N VAL A 143 3.20 5.27 6.95
CA VAL A 143 2.01 5.02 7.77
C VAL A 143 1.06 6.21 7.64
N TRP A 144 -0.20 5.93 7.38
CA TRP A 144 -1.23 6.95 7.31
C TRP A 144 -1.70 7.35 8.72
N ASP A 145 -1.72 8.65 9.01
CA ASP A 145 -2.17 9.16 10.32
C ASP A 145 -3.61 9.71 10.32
N GLY A 146 -4.31 9.61 9.19
CA GLY A 146 -5.62 10.24 8.98
C GLY A 146 -5.59 11.53 8.16
N THR A 147 -4.41 12.11 7.92
CA THR A 147 -4.25 13.35 7.14
C THR A 147 -3.01 13.33 6.24
N TYR A 148 -1.93 12.71 6.69
CA TYR A 148 -0.64 12.67 6.00
C TYR A 148 -0.02 11.27 6.05
N TRP A 149 0.76 10.99 5.02
CA TRP A 149 1.70 9.88 5.04
C TRP A 149 2.91 10.25 5.91
N ARG A 150 3.04 9.57 7.05
CA ARG A 150 4.21 9.64 7.93
C ARG A 150 5.30 8.72 7.39
N ILE A 151 6.53 9.22 7.42
CA ILE A 151 7.70 8.53 6.87
C ILE A 151 8.54 8.00 8.03
N LEU A 152 8.79 6.69 8.03
CA LEU A 152 9.65 6.00 8.99
C LEU A 152 10.78 5.33 8.19
N ALA A 153 11.99 5.87 8.29
CA ALA A 153 13.17 5.43 7.57
C ALA A 153 14.39 5.42 8.51
#